data_AF-A0A6C0EEZ6-F1
#
_entry.id   AF-A0A6C0EEZ6-F1
#
_cell.length_a   1.000
_cell.length_b   1.000
_cell.length_c   1.000
_cell.angle_alpha   90.00
_cell.angle_beta   90.00
_cell.angle_gamma   90.00
#
_symmetry.space_group_name_H-M   'P 1'
#
loop_
_entity.id
_entity.type
_entity.pdbx_description
1 polymer ?
#
loop_
_entity_poly.entity_id
_entity_poly.type
_entity_poly.pdbx_seq_one_letter_code
_entity_poly.pdbx_strand_id
1 'polypeptide(L)'
;MSLSREGGASAGSPDNFGGGCFGDGGFGFGSAEPNVDSNVSSIEEQHNMTIKEDIYDKNAYVYLSIKDELFMKILDKILNINIKERNYNSIIINGMNLYEFICEKLSIKHLKIFMEIDKFKPSFYEKLFRLSCKQGITDFIKILLENDQMENINFNSKNENGKTGYDLVRDNRCFNRDIIIKLLENDPRIDTPEKLLKKEISELKEQFSKSKEENSRFKKEIITLKKENTSLKRKVDNDKKQITKSNKKCKV
;
A
#
# COMPACT_ATOMS: atom_id res chain seq x y z
N MET A 1 -10.79 40.40 36.40
CA MET A 1 -9.93 39.48 35.63
C MET A 1 -10.51 39.36 34.23
N SER A 2 -10.04 40.24 33.34
CA SER A 2 -9.45 39.94 32.03
C SER A 2 -9.60 38.50 31.51
N LEU A 3 -10.24 38.25 30.36
CA LEU A 3 -9.70 38.04 28.98
C LEU A 3 -10.23 36.66 28.53
N SER A 4 -10.62 36.30 27.30
CA SER A 4 -10.86 36.94 26.02
C SER A 4 -11.84 36.02 25.26
N ARG A 5 -12.77 36.59 24.48
CA ARG A 5 -13.55 35.87 23.45
C ARG A 5 -12.97 36.27 22.10
N GLU A 6 -12.42 35.33 21.35
CA GLU A 6 -12.16 35.54 19.92
C GLU A 6 -13.35 35.05 19.11
N GLY A 7 -13.89 35.97 18.30
CA GLY A 7 -14.95 35.73 17.34
C GLY A 7 -14.40 35.25 16.01
N GLY A 8 -15.22 34.48 15.30
CA GLY A 8 -14.97 34.09 13.92
C GLY A 8 -15.50 35.12 12.91
N ALA A 9 -14.93 35.03 11.70
CA ALA A 9 -15.56 35.29 10.40
C ALA A 9 -14.64 34.60 9.37
N SER A 10 -15.06 33.58 8.61
CA SER A 10 -15.97 33.62 7.45
C SER A 10 -15.45 34.48 6.29
N ALA A 11 -14.97 33.84 5.21
CA ALA A 11 -15.55 33.91 3.86
C ALA A 11 -14.52 33.57 2.77
N GLY A 12 -14.95 32.85 1.71
CA GLY A 12 -14.32 32.93 0.38
C GLY A 12 -13.96 31.60 -0.29
N SER A 13 -14.96 30.94 -0.87
CA SER A 13 -14.82 30.04 -2.05
C SER A 13 -14.72 30.90 -3.34
N PRO A 14 -14.66 30.35 -4.58
CA PRO A 14 -13.98 29.17 -5.13
C PRO A 14 -13.18 29.52 -6.43
N ASP A 15 -12.77 28.48 -7.17
CA ASP A 15 -12.42 28.44 -8.61
C ASP A 15 -11.00 28.83 -9.03
N ASN A 16 -10.25 27.85 -9.60
CA ASN A 16 -9.89 27.98 -11.01
C ASN A 16 -9.50 26.66 -11.68
N PHE A 17 -10.13 26.43 -12.82
CA PHE A 17 -9.81 25.44 -13.84
C PHE A 17 -8.59 25.89 -14.67
N GLY A 18 -7.79 24.92 -15.12
CA GLY A 18 -6.79 25.06 -16.19
C GLY A 18 -5.99 23.76 -16.30
N GLY A 19 -6.15 22.88 -17.29
CA GLY A 19 -6.51 23.14 -18.68
C GLY A 19 -5.25 23.57 -19.44
N GLY A 20 -4.32 22.64 -19.67
CA GLY A 20 -3.10 22.87 -20.43
C GLY A 20 -2.82 21.70 -21.36
N CYS A 21 -3.28 21.84 -22.60
CA CYS A 21 -3.15 20.90 -23.70
C CYS A 21 -1.70 20.75 -24.18
N PHE A 22 -1.42 19.59 -24.77
CA PHE A 22 -0.28 19.30 -25.62
C PHE A 22 -0.19 20.36 -26.74
N GLY A 23 0.97 21.01 -26.82
CA GLY A 23 1.38 21.82 -27.96
C GLY A 23 2.45 21.07 -28.74
N ASP A 24 2.06 20.54 -29.89
CA ASP A 24 2.97 20.23 -31.00
C ASP A 24 3.74 21.49 -31.41
N GLY A 25 5.04 21.36 -31.65
CA GLY A 25 5.85 22.46 -32.14
C GLY A 25 7.29 22.06 -32.47
N GLY A 26 7.55 21.87 -33.77
CA GLY A 26 8.79 22.33 -34.39
C GLY A 26 9.98 21.37 -34.39
N PHE A 27 10.03 20.52 -35.41
CA PHE A 27 11.29 20.02 -35.96
C PHE A 27 12.05 21.18 -36.63
N GLY A 28 13.34 21.33 -36.31
CA GLY A 28 14.26 22.09 -37.15
C GLY A 28 15.46 22.67 -36.42
N PHE A 29 16.57 21.93 -36.39
CA PHE A 29 17.97 22.41 -36.45
C PHE A 29 18.78 21.18 -36.89
N GLY A 30 19.56 21.20 -37.97
CA GLY A 30 20.55 22.21 -38.32
C GLY A 30 21.91 21.53 -38.20
N SER A 31 22.45 21.10 -39.33
CA SER A 31 23.73 20.42 -39.47
C SER A 31 24.88 21.24 -38.88
N ALA A 32 25.73 20.61 -38.08
CA ALA A 32 27.12 21.00 -37.88
C ALA A 32 27.91 19.82 -37.30
N GLU A 33 28.75 19.20 -38.13
CA GLU A 33 29.90 18.42 -37.68
C GLU A 33 30.93 19.36 -37.03
N PRO A 34 31.82 18.83 -36.17
CA PRO A 34 33.21 18.87 -36.58
C PRO A 34 33.99 17.56 -36.35
N ASN A 35 34.97 17.38 -37.22
CA ASN A 35 35.98 16.35 -37.27
C ASN A 35 36.97 16.40 -36.08
N VAL A 36 37.29 15.20 -35.58
CA VAL A 36 38.62 14.62 -35.30
C VAL A 36 39.61 15.41 -34.45
N ASP A 37 40.03 14.81 -33.32
CA ASP A 37 41.43 14.45 -33.14
C ASP A 37 41.66 13.33 -32.11
N SER A 38 42.62 12.50 -32.46
CA SER A 38 43.17 11.31 -31.81
C SER A 38 43.75 11.56 -30.42
N ASN A 39 43.61 10.59 -29.52
CA ASN A 39 44.77 10.07 -28.77
C ASN A 39 44.48 8.71 -28.12
N VAL A 40 45.15 7.71 -28.66
CA VAL A 40 45.44 6.42 -28.02
C VAL A 40 46.65 6.63 -27.12
N SER A 41 46.52 6.41 -25.82
CA SER A 41 47.67 5.99 -25.01
C SER A 41 47.21 5.16 -23.82
N SER A 42 47.91 4.04 -23.68
CA SER A 42 47.81 2.99 -22.69
C SER A 42 47.89 3.48 -21.25
N ILE A 43 47.06 2.91 -20.37
CA ILE A 43 47.47 2.51 -19.01
C ILE A 43 46.80 1.17 -18.71
N GLU A 44 47.55 0.10 -18.96
CA GLU A 44 47.43 -1.11 -18.16
C GLU A 44 47.95 -0.76 -16.76
N GLU A 45 47.16 -1.00 -15.71
CA GLU A 45 47.75 -1.53 -14.49
C GLU A 45 46.72 -2.31 -13.66
N GLN A 46 47.17 -3.49 -13.26
CA GLN A 46 46.44 -4.63 -12.75
C GLN A 46 46.00 -4.43 -11.31
N HIS A 47 44.73 -4.73 -10.99
CA HIS A 47 44.37 -5.27 -9.68
C HIS A 47 43.27 -6.32 -9.77
N ASN A 48 43.74 -7.55 -10.03
CA ASN A 48 43.37 -8.79 -9.39
C ASN A 48 42.10 -8.76 -8.49
N MET A 49 40.96 -9.20 -9.01
CA MET A 49 39.92 -9.83 -8.19
C MET A 49 39.49 -11.12 -8.86
N THR A 50 39.83 -12.20 -8.17
CA THR A 50 39.49 -13.59 -8.43
C THR A 50 38.04 -13.73 -8.90
N ILE A 51 37.94 -14.14 -10.15
CA ILE A 51 36.73 -14.51 -10.86
C ILE A 51 35.99 -15.59 -10.05
N LYS A 52 34.78 -15.28 -9.57
CA LYS A 52 33.79 -16.31 -9.23
C LYS A 52 32.92 -16.51 -10.46
N GLU A 53 33.30 -17.50 -11.26
CA GLU A 53 32.83 -17.78 -12.61
C GLU A 53 31.51 -18.58 -12.68
N ASP A 54 30.78 -18.76 -11.57
CA ASP A 54 29.74 -19.80 -11.49
C ASP A 54 28.27 -19.31 -11.43
N ILE A 55 27.95 -18.08 -11.86
CA ILE A 55 26.54 -17.63 -11.99
C ILE A 55 26.28 -16.91 -13.33
N TYR A 56 26.95 -17.35 -14.38
CA TYR A 56 26.58 -16.98 -15.75
C TYR A 56 26.53 -18.23 -16.62
N ASP A 57 25.42 -18.94 -16.48
CA ASP A 57 25.12 -20.06 -17.35
C ASP A 57 24.98 -19.53 -18.79
N LYS A 58 25.84 -20.06 -19.68
CA LYS A 58 26.17 -19.59 -21.03
C LYS A 58 25.01 -19.64 -22.06
N ASN A 59 23.77 -19.80 -21.62
CA ASN A 59 22.61 -20.04 -22.49
C ASN A 59 21.63 -18.85 -22.64
N ALA A 60 21.88 -17.71 -21.97
CA ALA A 60 20.99 -16.54 -22.06
C ALA A 60 21.44 -15.46 -23.07
N TYR A 61 22.64 -15.57 -23.65
CA TYR A 61 23.30 -14.47 -24.39
C TYR A 61 22.94 -14.34 -25.88
N VAL A 62 21.87 -14.99 -26.38
CA VAL A 62 21.53 -15.02 -27.83
C VAL A 62 20.27 -14.20 -28.19
N TYR A 63 19.79 -13.30 -27.32
CA TYR A 63 18.67 -12.40 -27.59
C TYR A 63 19.09 -10.99 -27.13
N LEU A 64 19.03 -9.86 -27.84
CA LEU A 64 18.35 -9.30 -29.02
C LEU A 64 18.95 -7.87 -29.32
N SER A 65 18.29 -7.10 -30.20
CA SER A 65 18.63 -5.78 -30.77
C SER A 65 18.82 -4.61 -29.79
N ILE A 66 19.73 -3.66 -30.12
CA ILE A 66 20.06 -2.28 -29.63
C ILE A 66 19.52 -1.78 -28.26
N LYS A 67 18.28 -2.09 -27.86
CA LYS A 67 17.75 -1.87 -26.50
C LYS A 67 18.46 -2.70 -25.45
N ASP A 68 19.12 -3.79 -25.85
CA ASP A 68 19.77 -4.72 -24.92
C ASP A 68 21.12 -4.22 -24.42
N GLU A 69 21.82 -3.35 -25.16
CA GLU A 69 23.05 -2.75 -24.67
C GLU A 69 22.78 -1.87 -23.43
N LEU A 70 21.69 -1.11 -23.45
CA LEU A 70 21.30 -0.25 -22.34
C LEU A 70 20.77 -1.08 -21.15
N PHE A 71 20.04 -2.16 -21.42
CA PHE A 71 19.63 -3.12 -20.41
C PHE A 71 20.82 -3.85 -19.76
N MET A 72 21.81 -4.27 -20.55
CA MET A 72 23.03 -4.92 -20.05
C MET A 72 23.87 -3.95 -19.23
N LYS A 73 24.04 -2.69 -19.66
CA LYS A 73 24.69 -1.64 -18.84
C LYS A 73 23.99 -1.43 -17.48
N ILE A 74 22.68 -1.62 -17.43
CA ILE A 74 21.90 -1.53 -16.20
C ILE A 74 22.12 -2.76 -15.33
N LEU A 75 22.05 -3.96 -15.91
CA LEU A 75 22.34 -5.21 -15.21
C LEU A 75 23.76 -5.20 -14.63
N ASP A 76 24.76 -4.81 -15.41
CA ASP A 76 26.15 -4.69 -14.94
C ASP A 76 26.26 -3.70 -13.78
N LYS A 77 25.63 -2.52 -13.90
CA LYS A 77 25.60 -1.55 -12.79
C LYS A 77 24.96 -2.13 -11.54
N ILE A 78 23.88 -2.90 -11.68
CA ILE A 78 23.12 -3.43 -10.54
C ILE A 78 23.82 -4.61 -9.90
N LEU A 79 24.41 -5.50 -10.69
CA LEU A 79 25.20 -6.63 -10.21
C LEU A 79 26.50 -6.17 -9.53
N ASN A 80 27.06 -5.04 -9.96
CA ASN A 80 28.25 -4.44 -9.34
C ASN A 80 27.96 -3.66 -8.05
N ILE A 81 26.68 -3.44 -7.68
CA ILE A 81 26.35 -2.82 -6.40
C ILE A 81 26.58 -3.82 -5.27
N ASN A 82 27.30 -3.39 -4.23
CA ASN A 82 27.55 -4.21 -3.05
C ASN A 82 26.24 -4.78 -2.48
N ILE A 83 26.15 -6.11 -2.51
CA ILE A 83 24.97 -6.91 -2.17
C ILE A 83 24.44 -6.57 -0.76
N LYS A 84 25.32 -6.15 0.16
CA LYS A 84 24.95 -5.84 1.55
C LYS A 84 24.16 -4.53 1.70
N GLU A 85 24.35 -3.55 0.81
CA GLU A 85 23.75 -2.22 0.95
C GLU A 85 22.67 -1.90 -0.07
N ARG A 86 22.69 -2.52 -1.27
CA ARG A 86 21.65 -2.46 -2.33
C ARG A 86 20.70 -1.26 -2.23
N ASN A 87 21.28 -0.06 -2.36
CA ASN A 87 20.53 1.18 -2.36
C ASN A 87 20.14 1.54 -3.80
N TYR A 88 19.05 0.93 -4.27
CA TYR A 88 18.57 1.15 -5.64
C TYR A 88 18.08 2.58 -5.91
N ASN A 89 17.84 3.38 -4.87
CA ASN A 89 17.40 4.77 -5.02
C ASN A 89 18.52 5.69 -5.53
N SER A 90 19.80 5.33 -5.33
CA SER A 90 20.94 6.13 -5.80
C SER A 90 21.32 5.86 -7.26
N ILE A 91 20.70 4.85 -7.89
CA ILE A 91 20.97 4.49 -9.28
C ILE A 91 20.22 5.44 -10.19
N ILE A 92 20.96 6.30 -10.87
CA ILE A 92 20.46 7.21 -11.90
C ILE A 92 20.94 6.73 -13.27
N ILE A 93 20.01 6.60 -14.22
CA ILE A 93 20.26 6.17 -15.60
C ILE A 93 19.56 7.18 -16.52
N ASN A 94 20.35 7.86 -17.37
CA ASN A 94 19.84 8.88 -18.28
C ASN A 94 18.98 9.96 -17.58
N GLY A 95 19.37 10.35 -16.36
CA GLY A 95 18.64 11.34 -15.55
C GLY A 95 17.41 10.81 -14.81
N MET A 96 17.00 9.56 -15.02
CA MET A 96 15.89 8.92 -14.30
C MET A 96 16.43 8.03 -13.18
N ASN A 97 15.70 7.93 -12.07
CA ASN A 97 16.02 6.87 -11.10
C ASN A 97 15.67 5.49 -11.66
N LEU A 98 16.26 4.43 -11.10
CA LEU A 98 16.07 3.07 -11.58
C LEU A 98 14.59 2.68 -11.72
N TYR A 99 13.73 3.08 -10.79
CA TYR A 99 12.31 2.72 -10.81
C TYR A 99 11.57 3.40 -11.97
N GLU A 100 11.81 4.69 -12.19
CA GLU A 100 11.28 5.45 -13.33
C GLU A 100 11.78 4.88 -14.64
N PHE A 101 13.09 4.59 -14.72
CA PHE A 101 13.67 3.97 -15.90
C PHE A 101 12.99 2.63 -16.22
N ILE A 102 12.80 1.77 -15.21
CA ILE A 102 12.14 0.48 -15.34
C ILE A 102 10.73 0.69 -15.90
N CYS A 103 9.94 1.57 -15.30
CA CYS A 103 8.57 1.81 -15.72
C CYS A 103 8.45 2.46 -17.12
N GLU A 104 9.36 3.36 -17.49
CA GLU A 104 9.23 4.13 -18.73
C GLU A 104 9.91 3.50 -19.95
N LYS A 105 11.03 2.79 -19.74
CA LYS A 105 11.91 2.34 -20.83
C LYS A 105 12.01 0.83 -20.93
N LEU A 106 11.71 0.10 -19.86
CA LEU A 106 11.92 -1.33 -19.81
C LEU A 106 10.72 -2.08 -20.40
N SER A 107 11.02 -3.13 -21.18
CA SER A 107 9.99 -4.03 -21.68
C SER A 107 9.56 -5.02 -20.59
N ILE A 108 8.37 -5.61 -20.75
CA ILE A 108 7.90 -6.72 -19.90
C ILE A 108 8.91 -7.86 -19.82
N LYS A 109 9.54 -8.21 -20.95
CA LYS A 109 10.53 -9.30 -21.01
C LYS A 109 11.74 -9.00 -20.13
N HIS A 110 12.24 -7.78 -20.21
CA HIS A 110 13.36 -7.34 -19.41
C HIS A 110 13.02 -7.28 -17.92
N LEU A 111 11.80 -6.86 -17.55
CA LEU A 111 11.37 -6.89 -16.15
C LEU A 111 11.38 -8.32 -15.57
N LYS A 112 10.91 -9.32 -16.34
CA LYS A 112 10.96 -10.73 -15.92
C LYS A 112 12.39 -11.20 -15.66
N ILE A 113 13.29 -10.96 -16.61
CA ILE A 113 14.72 -11.28 -16.47
C ILE A 113 15.30 -10.56 -15.24
N PHE A 114 14.97 -9.28 -15.08
CA PHE A 114 15.43 -8.47 -13.97
C PHE A 114 15.03 -9.03 -12.60
N MET A 115 13.78 -9.50 -12.47
CA MET A 115 13.26 -10.15 -11.26
C MET A 115 13.88 -11.53 -10.99
N GLU A 116 14.24 -12.28 -12.03
CA GLU A 116 14.88 -13.58 -11.90
C GLU A 116 16.34 -13.46 -11.47
N ILE A 117 17.08 -12.54 -12.07
CA ILE A 117 18.50 -12.30 -11.79
C ILE A 117 18.66 -11.73 -10.38
N ASP A 118 17.84 -10.74 -10.05
CA ASP A 118 18.02 -10.01 -8.81
C ASP A 118 16.82 -10.22 -7.87
N LYS A 119 17.08 -10.95 -6.77
CA LYS A 119 16.11 -11.13 -5.68
C LYS A 119 16.03 -9.83 -4.87
N PHE A 120 15.34 -8.83 -5.42
CA PHE A 120 15.16 -7.54 -4.75
C PHE A 120 14.47 -7.71 -3.39
N LYS A 121 14.74 -6.75 -2.48
CA LYS A 121 13.98 -6.64 -1.23
C LYS A 121 12.50 -6.35 -1.54
N PRO A 122 11.54 -6.82 -0.72
CA PRO A 122 10.12 -6.55 -0.93
C PRO A 122 9.80 -5.05 -1.12
N SER A 123 10.48 -4.18 -0.38
CA SER A 123 10.31 -2.72 -0.47
C SER A 123 10.60 -2.13 -1.85
N PHE A 124 11.47 -2.76 -2.65
CA PHE A 124 11.72 -2.36 -4.03
C PHE A 124 10.47 -2.57 -4.87
N TYR A 125 9.88 -3.76 -4.79
CA TYR A 125 8.68 -4.11 -5.56
C TYR A 125 7.45 -3.36 -5.09
N GLU A 126 7.31 -3.09 -3.79
CA GLU A 126 6.26 -2.21 -3.25
C GLU A 126 6.32 -0.81 -3.88
N LYS A 127 7.52 -0.23 -3.99
CA LYS A 127 7.72 1.06 -4.65
C LYS A 127 7.46 0.98 -6.15
N LEU A 128 7.94 -0.07 -6.81
CA LEU A 128 7.71 -0.30 -8.24
C LEU A 128 6.21 -0.41 -8.54
N PHE A 129 5.47 -1.20 -7.76
CA PHE A 129 4.03 -1.36 -7.86
C PHE A 129 3.29 -0.02 -7.80
N ARG A 130 3.61 0.82 -6.81
CA ARG A 130 3.01 2.16 -6.67
C ARG A 130 3.29 3.07 -7.86
N LEU A 131 4.51 3.01 -8.42
CA LEU A 131 4.89 3.79 -9.59
C LEU A 131 4.16 3.29 -10.85
N SER A 132 4.08 1.98 -11.05
CA SER A 132 3.30 1.38 -12.14
C SER A 132 1.82 1.75 -12.05
N CYS A 133 1.25 1.75 -10.84
CA CYS A 133 -0.10 2.23 -10.55
C CYS A 133 -0.29 3.70 -10.93
N LYS A 134 0.62 4.57 -10.48
CA LYS A 134 0.60 6.02 -10.78
C LYS A 134 0.67 6.29 -12.29
N GLN A 135 1.54 5.57 -13.01
CA GLN A 135 1.75 5.75 -14.44
C GLN A 135 0.73 5.01 -15.32
N GLY A 136 -0.01 4.05 -14.77
CA GLY A 136 -1.00 3.28 -15.52
C GLY A 136 -0.44 2.10 -16.32
N ILE A 137 0.72 1.57 -15.91
CA ILE A 137 1.42 0.47 -16.59
C ILE A 137 0.81 -0.86 -16.17
N THR A 138 -0.23 -1.28 -16.89
CA THR A 138 -1.06 -2.43 -16.53
C THR A 138 -0.28 -3.74 -16.53
N ASP A 139 0.66 -3.91 -17.46
CA ASP A 139 1.42 -5.16 -17.60
C ASP A 139 2.35 -5.41 -16.41
N PHE A 140 2.95 -4.36 -15.86
CA PHE A 140 3.82 -4.49 -14.68
C PHE A 140 3.00 -4.84 -13.45
N ILE A 141 1.82 -4.22 -13.30
CA ILE A 141 0.90 -4.53 -12.21
C ILE A 141 0.48 -6.00 -12.28
N LYS A 142 0.10 -6.49 -13.46
CA LYS A 142 -0.23 -7.92 -13.67
C LYS A 142 0.92 -8.84 -13.24
N ILE A 143 2.13 -8.58 -13.74
CA ILE A 143 3.29 -9.42 -13.42
C ILE A 143 3.59 -9.41 -11.92
N LEU A 144 3.49 -8.26 -11.26
CA LEU A 144 3.74 -8.16 -9.82
C LEU A 144 2.68 -8.90 -8.99
N LEU A 145 1.42 -8.91 -9.43
CA LEU A 145 0.36 -9.65 -8.75
C LEU A 145 0.37 -11.14 -9.06
N GLU A 146 0.61 -11.55 -10.30
CA GLU A 146 0.59 -12.96 -10.72
C GLU A 146 1.84 -13.75 -10.29
N ASN A 147 2.92 -13.07 -9.86
CA ASN A 147 4.15 -13.75 -9.49
C ASN A 147 4.10 -14.29 -8.07
N ASP A 148 4.01 -15.62 -7.93
CA ASP A 148 3.98 -16.33 -6.64
C ASP A 148 5.27 -16.17 -5.83
N GLN A 149 6.40 -15.81 -6.45
CA GLN A 149 7.65 -15.52 -5.72
C GLN A 149 7.57 -14.23 -4.87
N MET A 150 6.45 -13.51 -4.97
CA MET A 150 6.20 -12.22 -4.33
C MET A 150 5.35 -12.31 -3.05
N GLU A 151 5.32 -13.46 -2.37
CA GLU A 151 4.52 -13.69 -1.16
C GLU A 151 4.72 -12.64 -0.04
N ASN A 152 5.88 -11.98 0.01
CA ASN A 152 6.22 -11.01 1.04
C ASN A 152 6.01 -9.54 0.63
N ILE A 153 5.43 -9.25 -0.53
CA ILE A 153 5.16 -7.87 -0.94
C ILE A 153 3.90 -7.33 -0.25
N ASN A 154 4.02 -6.18 0.40
CA ASN A 154 2.86 -5.42 0.86
C ASN A 154 2.36 -4.44 -0.21
N PHE A 155 1.40 -4.86 -1.03
CA PHE A 155 0.77 -4.01 -2.04
C PHE A 155 -0.05 -2.84 -1.46
N ASN A 156 -0.40 -2.91 -0.17
CA ASN A 156 -1.09 -1.86 0.58
C ASN A 156 -0.11 -0.89 1.27
N SER A 157 1.19 -1.00 0.98
CA SER A 157 2.21 -0.09 1.51
C SER A 157 1.94 1.36 1.09
N LYS A 158 2.03 2.27 2.05
CA LYS A 158 1.79 3.70 1.84
C LYS A 158 3.08 4.42 1.46
N ASN A 159 2.96 5.41 0.56
CA ASN A 159 4.06 6.33 0.28
C ASN A 159 4.14 7.44 1.36
N GLU A 160 5.05 8.38 1.17
CA GLU A 160 5.27 9.54 2.07
C GLU A 160 4.01 10.42 2.24
N ASN A 161 3.11 10.41 1.25
CA ASN A 161 1.83 11.10 1.30
C ASN A 161 0.70 10.25 1.90
N GLY A 162 1.01 9.08 2.47
CA GLY A 162 0.04 8.16 3.04
C GLY A 162 -0.83 7.42 2.01
N LYS A 163 -0.48 7.47 0.72
CA LYS A 163 -1.27 6.86 -0.37
C LYS A 163 -0.75 5.48 -0.76
N THR A 164 -1.66 4.55 -0.97
CA THR A 164 -1.39 3.21 -1.53
C THR A 164 -1.34 3.23 -3.06
N GLY A 165 -0.95 2.11 -3.68
CA GLY A 165 -1.06 1.96 -5.15
C GLY A 165 -2.49 2.18 -5.65
N TYR A 166 -3.48 1.63 -4.94
CA TYR A 166 -4.90 1.80 -5.26
C TYR A 166 -5.35 3.28 -5.19
N ASP A 167 -4.97 3.99 -4.13
CA ASP A 167 -5.28 5.42 -3.99
C ASP A 167 -4.66 6.25 -5.13
N LEU A 168 -3.42 5.92 -5.53
CA LEU A 168 -2.75 6.59 -6.62
C LEU A 168 -3.48 6.39 -7.96
N VAL A 169 -4.03 5.20 -8.23
CA VAL A 169 -4.81 4.97 -9.46
C VAL A 169 -6.13 5.75 -9.40
N ARG A 170 -6.79 5.76 -8.24
CA ARG A 170 -8.07 6.45 -8.10
C ARG A 170 -7.94 7.96 -8.26
N ASP A 171 -6.88 8.52 -7.68
CA ASP A 171 -6.66 9.97 -7.60
C ASP A 171 -5.95 10.55 -8.84
N ASN A 172 -5.23 9.72 -9.62
CA ASN A 172 -4.58 10.17 -10.86
C ASN A 172 -5.44 9.87 -12.11
N ARG A 173 -5.26 10.67 -13.16
CA ARG A 173 -5.84 10.42 -14.49
C ARG A 173 -4.87 9.63 -15.37
N CYS A 174 -4.54 8.39 -14.98
CA CYS A 174 -3.70 7.52 -15.82
C CYS A 174 -4.53 6.85 -16.93
N PHE A 175 -3.88 6.54 -18.07
CA PHE A 175 -4.53 6.05 -19.29
C PHE A 175 -5.38 4.77 -19.09
N ASN A 176 -4.99 3.90 -18.16
CA ASN A 176 -5.63 2.60 -17.92
C ASN A 176 -6.34 2.50 -16.58
N ARG A 177 -6.74 3.64 -16.00
CA ARG A 177 -7.32 3.73 -14.66
C ARG A 177 -8.38 2.68 -14.39
N ASP A 178 -9.40 2.58 -15.23
CA ASP A 178 -10.55 1.70 -14.98
C ASP A 178 -10.19 0.22 -15.09
N ILE A 179 -9.26 -0.14 -15.97
CA ILE A 179 -8.74 -1.51 -16.10
C ILE A 179 -7.96 -1.88 -14.85
N ILE A 180 -7.12 -0.96 -14.37
CA ILE A 180 -6.30 -1.19 -13.18
C ILE A 180 -7.18 -1.26 -11.93
N ILE A 181 -8.17 -0.38 -11.77
CA ILE A 181 -9.11 -0.44 -10.63
C ILE A 181 -9.78 -1.80 -10.58
N LYS A 182 -10.35 -2.28 -11.69
CA LYS A 182 -10.99 -3.61 -11.74
C LYS A 182 -10.02 -4.72 -11.38
N LEU A 183 -8.79 -4.64 -11.88
CA LEU A 183 -7.76 -5.63 -11.62
C LEU A 183 -7.36 -5.66 -10.14
N LEU A 184 -7.18 -4.49 -9.52
CA LEU A 184 -6.86 -4.36 -8.10
C LEU A 184 -8.02 -4.75 -7.18
N GLU A 185 -9.27 -4.43 -7.56
CA GLU A 185 -10.46 -4.82 -6.81
C GLU A 185 -10.64 -6.34 -6.77
N ASN A 186 -10.28 -7.03 -7.85
CA ASN A 186 -10.35 -8.49 -7.95
C ASN A 186 -9.26 -9.21 -7.13
N ASP A 187 -8.11 -8.57 -6.86
CA ASP A 187 -7.04 -9.21 -6.11
C ASP A 187 -7.35 -9.22 -4.60
N PRO A 188 -7.37 -10.39 -3.94
CA PRO A 188 -7.72 -10.49 -2.52
C PRO A 188 -6.71 -9.83 -1.58
N ARG A 189 -5.46 -9.60 -2.01
CA ARG A 189 -4.40 -8.99 -1.19
C ARG A 189 -4.49 -7.47 -1.16
N ILE A 190 -5.28 -6.86 -2.03
CA ILE A 190 -5.46 -5.40 -2.08
C ILE A 190 -6.61 -4.99 -1.17
N ASP A 191 -6.29 -4.13 -0.19
CA ASP A 191 -7.25 -3.52 0.71
C ASP A 191 -7.91 -2.34 0.00
N THR A 192 -9.10 -2.57 -0.54
CA THR A 192 -9.94 -1.47 -1.04
C THR A 192 -10.82 -0.93 0.09
N PRO A 193 -11.24 0.36 0.03
CA PRO A 193 -12.14 0.93 1.02
C PRO A 193 -13.41 0.09 1.22
N GLU A 194 -13.97 -0.49 0.15
CA GLU A 194 -15.14 -1.36 0.22
C GLU A 194 -14.87 -2.65 1.00
N LYS A 195 -13.71 -3.29 0.79
CA LYS A 195 -13.33 -4.52 1.51
C LYS A 195 -13.12 -4.24 3.00
N LEU A 196 -12.45 -3.13 3.33
CA LEU A 196 -12.25 -2.69 4.71
C LEU A 196 -13.61 -2.44 5.40
N LEU A 197 -14.52 -1.72 4.73
CA LEU A 197 -15.88 -1.49 5.21
C LEU A 197 -16.67 -2.79 5.43
N LYS A 198 -16.59 -3.74 4.49
CA LYS A 198 -17.25 -5.06 4.63
C LYS A 198 -16.72 -5.82 5.84
N LYS A 199 -15.40 -5.79 6.07
CA LYS A 199 -14.77 -6.41 7.22
C LYS A 199 -15.25 -5.78 8.52
N GLU A 200 -15.19 -4.46 8.64
CA GLU A 200 -15.70 -3.73 9.82
C GLU A 200 -17.18 -4.03 10.09
N ILE A 201 -18.02 -4.03 9.06
CA ILE A 201 -19.44 -4.37 9.20
C ILE A 201 -19.63 -5.80 9.69
N SER A 202 -18.81 -6.76 9.24
CA SER A 202 -18.91 -8.14 9.69
C SER A 202 -18.53 -8.31 11.17
N GLU A 203 -17.48 -7.63 11.60
CA GLU A 203 -17.02 -7.62 13.00
C GLU A 203 -18.07 -6.97 13.91
N LEU A 204 -18.63 -5.83 13.50
CA LEU A 204 -19.70 -5.15 14.23
C LEU A 204 -20.97 -5.99 14.35
N LYS A 205 -21.35 -6.72 13.28
CA LYS A 205 -22.50 -7.64 13.32
C LYS A 205 -22.29 -8.76 14.33
N GLU A 206 -21.09 -9.31 14.41
CA GLU A 206 -20.75 -10.34 15.39
C GLU A 206 -20.85 -9.80 16.82
N GLN A 207 -20.28 -8.62 17.08
CA GLN A 207 -20.37 -7.96 18.40
C GLN A 207 -21.82 -7.68 18.81
N PHE A 208 -22.65 -7.21 17.86
CA PHE A 208 -24.05 -6.94 18.13
C PHE A 208 -24.83 -8.22 18.48
N SER A 209 -24.52 -9.35 17.85
CA SER A 209 -25.15 -10.64 18.16
C SER A 209 -24.82 -11.10 19.59
N LYS A 210 -23.56 -11.00 20.02
CA LYS A 210 -23.11 -11.34 21.38
C LYS A 210 -23.80 -10.45 22.43
N SER A 211 -23.83 -9.14 22.20
CA SER A 211 -24.50 -8.19 23.10
C SER A 211 -26.02 -8.45 23.20
N LYS A 212 -26.66 -8.85 22.10
CA LYS A 212 -28.09 -9.22 22.10
C LYS A 212 -28.35 -10.45 22.97
N GLU A 213 -27.48 -11.45 22.92
CA GLU A 213 -27.58 -12.65 23.76
C GLU A 213 -27.40 -12.31 25.24
N GLU A 214 -26.39 -11.51 25.59
CA GLU A 214 -26.15 -11.04 26.96
C GLU A 214 -27.35 -10.27 27.51
N ASN A 215 -27.92 -9.35 26.72
CA ASN A 215 -29.13 -8.63 27.09
C ASN A 215 -30.33 -9.56 27.33
N SER A 216 -30.43 -10.66 26.58
CA SER A 216 -31.48 -11.66 26.82
C SER A 216 -31.28 -12.40 28.15
N ARG A 217 -30.03 -12.66 28.54
CA ARG A 217 -29.67 -13.27 29.84
C ARG A 217 -29.98 -12.31 30.99
N PHE A 218 -29.55 -11.06 30.89
CA PHE A 218 -29.86 -10.03 31.90
C PHE A 218 -31.36 -9.81 32.06
N LYS A 219 -32.14 -9.81 30.97
CA LYS A 219 -33.61 -9.73 31.06
C LYS A 219 -34.20 -10.89 31.86
N LYS A 220 -33.72 -12.12 31.67
CA LYS A 220 -34.18 -13.29 32.44
C LYS A 220 -33.81 -13.15 33.92
N GLU A 221 -32.59 -12.72 34.22
CA GLU A 221 -32.11 -12.50 35.59
C GLU A 221 -32.93 -11.43 36.34
N ILE A 222 -33.22 -10.30 35.68
CA ILE A 222 -34.08 -9.24 36.23
C ILE A 222 -35.48 -9.79 36.57
N ILE A 223 -36.05 -10.65 35.73
CA ILE A 223 -37.35 -11.27 36.00
C ILE A 223 -37.28 -12.16 37.26
N THR A 224 -36.20 -12.92 37.42
CA THR A 224 -35.97 -13.76 38.61
C THR A 224 -35.85 -12.92 39.87
N LEU A 225 -34.99 -11.90 39.86
CA LEU A 225 -34.80 -10.99 40.99
C LEU A 225 -36.10 -10.25 41.37
N LYS A 226 -36.91 -9.86 40.38
CA LYS A 226 -38.24 -9.27 40.65
C LYS A 226 -39.15 -10.24 41.40
N LYS A 227 -39.17 -11.53 41.02
CA LYS A 227 -39.96 -12.55 41.71
C LYS A 227 -39.48 -12.74 43.15
N GLU A 228 -38.17 -12.83 43.37
CA GLU A 228 -37.58 -12.96 44.71
C GLU A 228 -37.94 -11.76 45.60
N ASN A 229 -37.80 -10.53 45.09
CA ASN A 229 -38.18 -9.32 45.82
C ASN A 229 -39.66 -9.31 46.21
N THR A 230 -40.57 -9.78 45.34
CA THR A 230 -42.00 -9.87 45.71
C THR A 230 -42.25 -10.90 46.81
N SER A 231 -41.53 -12.02 46.81
CA SER A 231 -41.64 -13.03 47.87
C SER A 231 -41.10 -12.52 49.20
N LEU A 232 -39.95 -11.82 49.19
CA LEU A 232 -39.38 -11.21 50.38
C LEU A 232 -40.31 -10.15 50.98
N LYS A 233 -40.91 -9.30 50.13
CA LYS A 233 -41.87 -8.29 50.58
C LYS A 233 -43.06 -8.90 51.33
N ARG A 234 -43.62 -10.02 50.83
CA ARG A 234 -44.69 -10.75 51.51
C ARG A 234 -44.26 -11.31 52.87
N LYS A 235 -43.04 -11.84 52.99
CA LYS A 235 -42.49 -12.34 54.27
C LYS A 235 -42.41 -11.19 55.28
N VAL A 236 -41.81 -10.06 54.88
CA VAL A 236 -41.70 -8.86 55.72
C VAL A 236 -43.07 -8.36 56.20
N ASP A 237 -44.07 -8.31 55.32
CA ASP A 237 -45.42 -7.87 55.70
C ASP A 237 -46.10 -8.84 56.69
N ASN A 238 -45.88 -10.15 56.54
CA ASN A 238 -46.36 -11.15 57.49
C ASN A 238 -45.67 -11.02 58.86
N ASP A 239 -44.35 -10.84 58.88
CA ASP A 239 -43.59 -10.67 60.12
C ASP A 239 -44.05 -9.41 60.88
N LYS A 240 -44.28 -8.29 60.18
CA LYS A 240 -44.88 -7.07 60.76
C LYS A 240 -46.25 -7.33 61.39
N LYS A 241 -47.12 -8.12 60.72
CA LYS A 241 -48.44 -8.50 61.27
C LYS A 241 -48.32 -9.38 62.52
N GLN A 242 -47.32 -10.27 62.58
CA GLN A 242 -47.09 -11.07 63.79
C GLN A 242 -46.59 -10.21 64.95
N ILE A 243 -45.60 -9.33 64.71
CA ILE A 243 -45.06 -8.42 65.73
C ILE A 243 -46.16 -7.54 66.34
N THR A 244 -47.03 -6.95 65.51
CA THR A 244 -48.14 -6.11 65.99
C THR A 244 -49.18 -6.88 66.81
N LYS A 245 -49.45 -8.16 66.48
CA LYS A 245 -50.30 -9.03 67.30
C LYS A 245 -49.66 -9.34 68.66
N SER A 246 -48.37 -9.68 68.68
CA SER A 246 -47.64 -9.96 69.92
C SER A 246 -47.59 -8.74 70.84
N ASN A 247 -47.33 -7.55 70.32
CA ASN A 247 -47.30 -6.31 71.10
C ASN A 247 -48.66 -5.93 71.70
N LYS A 248 -49.78 -6.27 71.05
CA LYS A 248 -51.13 -6.09 71.64
C LYS A 248 -51.38 -7.07 72.79
N LYS A 249 -50.86 -8.29 72.71
CA LYS A 249 -51.01 -9.31 73.76
C LYS A 249 -50.26 -8.96 75.05
N CYS A 250 -49.12 -8.26 74.96
CA CYS A 250 -48.32 -7.89 76.14
C CYS A 250 -48.79 -6.60 76.86
N LYS A 251 -49.84 -5.93 76.38
CA LYS A 251 -50.38 -4.69 76.96
C LYS A 251 -51.66 -4.89 77.80
N VAL A 252 -52.06 -6.14 78.02
CA VAL A 252 -53.18 -6.57 78.90
C VAL A 252 -52.58 -7.18 80.15
#